data_AF-A0A3C0N7H6-F1
#
_entry.id   AF-A0A3C0N7H6-F1
#
_cell.length_a   1.000
_cell.length_b   1.000
_cell.length_c   1.000
_cell.angle_alpha   90.00
_cell.angle_beta   90.00
_cell.angle_gamma   90.00
#
_symmetry.space_group_name_H-M   'P 1'
#
loop_
_entity.id
_entity.type
_entity.pdbx_description
1 polymer ?
#
loop_
_entity_poly.entity_id
_entity_poly.type
_entity_poly.pdbx_seq_one_letter_code
_entity_poly.pdbx_strand_id
1 'polypeptide(L)'
;MTYTITSRCFGCDSCRPLCPTGAIRIENEQYWIDPTLCNNCAGHYPEPQCVIYCPINSPAPLQAKKGRCKIDARTATSPDLFSNGKSNPFASAIVMWELCNLLAQRQSRSWDTDDEGKLSYQRQVNQGRGAIAFRITDTIDPDPSVALEGETAVYAIETLDIRAACMHLIYAAHATAVDKPWEQEFIINDQQIEEYLGLEKRRDLSKLTKLILMKDIAQQPCKVTTTIDWPQQGKVRAFSVEESRLWHLVSTEYHFQEDDQGCKHLVGLTFRVKAGLWAQHFLNKRGCKEGTAFYQYGSLPKTLLSTVMSIWQQHEGAARMMLWLLFKTKMGREQRITVATLLRVAYGEEKVNVACAQREERKRLLRTFESDLEVLSHYGLKPVFDPITYPPEIQPLWAKLVNIPDDAEAALEFWMKDGSSDTRLTDSGPRGKWNRLMNARISRFELPAEWNQPSVEAEKKKQQTAKRQKKPKTQVALAGEEIMSLRKSLGFSQRELAQMTGKSQSWIRDIEHGRFQANLEDQALLRKVLGLA
;
A
#
# COMPACT_ATOMS: atom_id res chain seq x y z
N MET A 1 -22.82 6.78 22.96
CA MET A 1 -23.78 7.60 22.18
C MET A 1 -23.16 8.97 22.00
N THR A 2 -23.15 9.50 20.78
CA THR A 2 -22.53 10.80 20.45
C THR A 2 -23.58 11.90 20.45
N TYR A 3 -23.20 13.15 20.72
CA TYR A 3 -24.10 14.32 20.76
C TYR A 3 -23.78 15.31 19.65
N THR A 4 -24.75 16.17 19.32
CA THR A 4 -24.59 17.34 18.43
C THR A 4 -25.22 18.58 19.07
N ILE A 5 -24.84 19.76 18.60
CA ILE A 5 -25.40 21.04 19.05
C ILE A 5 -26.37 21.55 18.00
N THR A 6 -27.59 21.88 18.44
CA THR A 6 -28.65 22.42 17.59
C THR A 6 -28.44 23.91 17.31
N SER A 7 -29.06 24.45 16.25
CA SER A 7 -29.05 25.87 15.90
C SER A 7 -29.70 26.79 16.95
N ARG A 8 -30.36 26.22 17.97
CA ARG A 8 -30.85 26.95 19.15
C ARG A 8 -29.72 27.48 20.04
N CYS A 9 -28.50 26.96 19.88
CA CYS A 9 -27.34 27.42 20.66
C CYS A 9 -27.04 28.90 20.41
N PHE A 10 -27.04 29.71 21.47
CA PHE A 10 -26.69 31.14 21.42
C PHE A 10 -25.24 31.42 21.88
N GLY A 11 -24.42 30.38 22.07
CA GLY A 11 -22.99 30.54 22.29
C GLY A 11 -22.52 30.98 23.68
N CYS A 12 -23.25 30.64 24.75
CA CYS A 12 -22.91 31.00 26.14
C CYS A 12 -21.60 30.43 26.72
N ASP A 13 -20.86 29.59 25.98
CA ASP A 13 -19.62 28.90 26.38
C ASP A 13 -19.71 28.01 27.65
N SER A 14 -20.89 27.83 28.27
CA SER A 14 -21.01 27.13 29.57
C SER A 14 -20.65 25.65 29.52
N CYS A 15 -20.97 24.96 28.42
CA CYS A 15 -20.75 23.52 28.30
C CYS A 15 -19.32 23.15 27.84
N ARG A 16 -18.62 24.04 27.13
CA ARG A 16 -17.30 23.78 26.54
C ARG A 16 -16.22 23.43 27.58
N PRO A 17 -16.00 24.19 28.67
CA PRO A 17 -14.97 23.87 29.66
C PRO A 17 -15.29 22.60 30.47
N LEU A 18 -16.54 22.13 30.45
CA LEU A 18 -16.97 20.93 31.17
C LEU A 18 -16.79 19.63 30.37
N CYS A 19 -16.44 19.71 29.08
CA CYS A 19 -16.25 18.54 28.26
C CYS A 19 -14.87 17.90 28.54
N PRO A 20 -14.81 16.69 29.14
CA PRO A 20 -13.54 16.10 29.55
C PRO A 20 -12.61 15.74 28.38
N THR A 21 -13.19 15.49 27.20
CA THR A 21 -12.44 15.15 25.98
C THR A 21 -12.21 16.34 25.05
N GLY A 22 -12.63 17.55 25.44
CA GLY A 22 -12.51 18.73 24.59
C GLY A 22 -13.26 18.60 23.25
N ALA A 23 -14.34 17.82 23.21
CA ALA A 23 -15.12 17.57 22.00
C ALA A 23 -15.93 18.79 21.54
N ILE A 24 -16.25 19.73 22.43
CA ILE A 24 -17.00 20.93 22.07
C ILE A 24 -16.04 21.95 21.45
N ARG A 25 -16.28 22.28 20.18
CA ARG A 25 -15.46 23.18 19.37
C ARG A 25 -16.29 24.33 18.83
N ILE A 26 -15.61 25.39 18.43
CA ILE A 26 -16.22 26.59 17.84
C ILE A 26 -15.72 26.67 16.40
N GLU A 27 -16.66 26.75 15.46
CA GLU A 27 -16.39 26.91 14.02
C GLU A 27 -17.34 28.00 13.50
N ASN A 28 -16.80 29.04 12.86
CA ASN A 28 -17.58 30.19 12.38
C ASN A 28 -18.51 30.79 13.46
N GLU A 29 -17.97 31.03 14.66
CA GLU A 29 -18.69 31.53 15.86
C GLU A 29 -19.81 30.62 16.38
N GLN A 30 -19.95 29.41 15.82
CA GLN A 30 -20.97 28.46 16.23
C GLN A 30 -20.36 27.26 16.94
N TYR A 31 -21.01 26.83 18.02
CA TYR A 31 -20.61 25.65 18.75
C TYR A 31 -21.05 24.38 18.03
N TRP A 32 -20.20 23.37 18.05
CA TRP A 32 -20.48 22.02 17.58
C TRP A 32 -19.73 20.99 18.43
N ILE A 33 -20.17 19.73 18.37
CA ILE A 33 -19.53 18.61 19.07
C ILE A 33 -18.80 17.74 18.05
N ASP A 34 -17.50 17.59 18.24
CA ASP A 34 -16.64 16.71 17.48
C ASP A 34 -16.97 15.24 17.77
N PRO A 35 -17.54 14.51 16.80
CA PRO A 35 -17.96 13.14 17.03
C PRO A 35 -16.77 12.19 17.21
N THR A 36 -15.55 12.60 16.82
CA THR A 36 -14.33 11.81 17.03
C THR A 36 -13.83 11.87 18.48
N LEU A 37 -14.16 12.93 19.22
CA LEU A 37 -13.74 13.14 20.61
C LEU A 37 -14.86 12.86 21.62
N CYS A 38 -16.12 12.94 21.20
CA CYS A 38 -17.26 12.75 22.09
C CYS A 38 -17.45 11.28 22.47
N ASN A 39 -17.17 10.97 23.74
CA ASN A 39 -17.31 9.63 24.32
C ASN A 39 -18.52 9.51 25.26
N ASN A 40 -19.54 10.38 25.15
CA ASN A 40 -20.66 10.44 26.11
C ASN A 40 -20.26 10.75 27.56
N CYS A 41 -19.09 11.37 27.79
CA CYS A 41 -18.48 11.50 29.12
C CYS A 41 -18.20 10.15 29.81
N ALA A 42 -18.20 9.03 29.07
CA ALA A 42 -17.94 7.71 29.63
C ALA A 42 -16.53 7.66 30.26
N GLY A 43 -16.43 7.09 31.45
CA GLY A 43 -15.19 7.03 32.23
C GLY A 43 -14.86 8.30 33.03
N HIS A 44 -15.63 9.38 32.86
CA HIS A 44 -15.45 10.63 33.62
C HIS A 44 -16.67 10.96 34.47
N TYR A 45 -17.88 10.86 33.90
CA TYR A 45 -19.13 11.20 34.57
C TYR A 45 -20.23 10.19 34.23
N PRO A 46 -21.23 9.99 35.12
CA PRO A 46 -22.36 9.11 34.86
C PRO A 46 -23.29 9.65 33.77
N GLU A 47 -23.31 10.97 33.57
CA GLU A 47 -24.18 11.67 32.64
C GLU A 47 -23.42 12.75 31.83
N PRO A 48 -23.90 13.10 30.62
CA PRO A 48 -23.23 14.05 29.74
C PRO A 48 -23.30 15.48 30.32
N GLN A 49 -22.14 16.01 30.72
CA GLN A 49 -22.06 17.34 31.33
C GLN A 49 -22.59 18.44 30.40
N CYS A 50 -22.41 18.30 29.09
CA CYS A 50 -22.91 19.29 28.14
C CYS A 50 -24.44 19.42 28.12
N VAL A 51 -25.18 18.34 28.40
CA VAL A 51 -26.64 18.34 28.48
C VAL A 51 -27.10 18.98 29.78
N ILE A 52 -26.48 18.58 30.90
CA ILE A 52 -26.84 19.05 32.25
C ILE A 52 -26.66 20.56 32.39
N TYR A 53 -25.54 21.09 31.91
CA TYR A 53 -25.17 22.49 32.10
C TYR A 53 -25.61 23.42 30.96
N CYS A 54 -26.35 22.92 29.96
CA CYS A 54 -26.87 23.78 28.91
C CYS A 54 -28.16 24.49 29.36
N PRO A 55 -28.21 25.83 29.42
CA PRO A 55 -29.37 26.57 29.93
C PRO A 55 -30.62 26.42 29.07
N ILE A 56 -30.48 25.98 27.82
CA ILE A 56 -31.56 25.82 26.85
C ILE A 56 -31.67 24.40 26.29
N ASN A 57 -30.96 23.44 26.89
CA ASN A 57 -30.95 22.03 26.47
C ASN A 57 -30.72 21.84 24.95
N SER A 58 -29.74 22.55 24.40
CA SER A 58 -29.41 22.52 22.97
C SER A 58 -28.67 21.24 22.51
N PRO A 59 -27.75 20.65 23.30
CA PRO A 59 -27.12 19.38 22.93
C PRO A 59 -28.14 18.23 22.85
N ALA A 60 -28.18 17.56 21.70
CA ALA A 60 -29.09 16.45 21.45
C ALA A 60 -28.31 15.19 21.00
N PRO A 61 -28.83 13.97 21.23
CA PRO A 61 -28.25 12.76 20.69
C PRO A 61 -28.11 12.83 19.17
N LEU A 62 -26.91 12.56 18.66
CA LEU A 62 -26.63 12.62 17.23
C LEU A 62 -27.40 11.52 16.49
N GLN A 63 -28.35 11.94 15.66
CA GLN A 63 -29.13 11.05 14.80
C GLN A 63 -28.46 10.87 13.44
N ALA A 64 -28.65 9.71 12.82
CA ALA A 64 -28.22 9.51 11.45
C ALA A 64 -29.03 10.41 10.52
N LYS A 65 -28.35 11.27 9.76
CA LYS A 65 -28.99 12.12 8.79
C LYS A 65 -29.72 11.30 7.72
N LYS A 66 -30.99 11.63 7.47
CA LYS A 66 -31.80 11.06 6.38
C LYS A 66 -31.65 11.89 5.11
N GLY A 67 -31.64 11.24 3.95
CA GLY A 67 -31.58 11.91 2.64
C GLY A 67 -30.18 12.21 2.12
N ARG A 68 -30.11 12.97 1.01
CA ARG A 68 -28.84 13.25 0.31
C ARG A 68 -28.05 14.33 1.06
N CYS A 69 -26.77 14.08 1.31
CA CYS A 69 -25.86 15.11 1.79
C CYS A 69 -25.41 16.00 0.63
N LYS A 70 -25.61 17.31 0.76
CA LYS A 70 -25.11 18.31 -0.18
C LYS A 70 -24.15 19.24 0.57
N ILE A 71 -23.11 19.66 -0.14
CA ILE A 71 -22.16 20.66 0.36
C ILE A 71 -22.26 21.82 -0.63
N ASP A 72 -22.70 22.98 -0.15
CA ASP A 72 -23.07 24.10 -1.01
C ASP A 72 -21.85 24.89 -1.51
N ALA A 73 -20.77 24.96 -0.71
CA ALA A 73 -19.50 25.57 -1.09
C ALA A 73 -18.34 24.65 -0.70
N ARG A 74 -17.45 24.36 -1.65
CA ARG A 74 -16.24 23.58 -1.40
C ARG A 74 -15.00 24.37 -1.78
N THR A 75 -14.02 24.30 -0.89
CA THR A 75 -12.65 24.71 -1.19
C THR A 75 -12.11 23.87 -2.35
N ALA A 76 -11.45 24.53 -3.31
CA ALA A 76 -10.87 23.86 -4.46
C ALA A 76 -9.76 22.90 -4.00
N THR A 77 -9.84 21.64 -4.41
CA THR A 77 -8.86 20.62 -4.05
C THR A 77 -7.67 20.60 -4.99
N SER A 78 -6.59 19.98 -4.55
CA SER A 78 -5.49 19.60 -5.42
C SER A 78 -5.94 18.61 -6.50
N PRO A 79 -5.25 18.55 -7.66
CA PRO A 79 -5.60 17.66 -8.75
C PRO A 79 -5.69 16.19 -8.32
N ASP A 80 -6.51 15.43 -9.03
CA ASP A 80 -6.66 14.01 -8.78
C ASP A 80 -5.35 13.23 -9.03
N LEU A 81 -4.91 12.47 -8.01
CA LEU A 81 -3.66 11.69 -8.10
C LEU A 81 -3.71 10.63 -9.20
N PHE A 82 -4.87 10.02 -9.44
CA PHE A 82 -4.99 8.87 -10.35
C PHE A 82 -5.78 9.24 -11.60
N SER A 83 -5.50 10.40 -12.16
CA SER A 83 -6.13 10.88 -13.41
C SER A 83 -5.94 9.89 -14.59
N ASN A 84 -4.89 9.07 -14.56
CA ASN A 84 -4.64 8.00 -15.54
C ASN A 84 -5.31 6.64 -15.20
N GLY A 85 -6.05 6.59 -14.08
CA GLY A 85 -6.73 5.41 -13.55
C GLY A 85 -5.83 4.33 -12.92
N LYS A 86 -4.50 4.49 -12.93
CA LYS A 86 -3.55 3.41 -12.63
C LYS A 86 -2.58 3.73 -11.50
N SER A 87 -1.76 4.76 -11.66
CA SER A 87 -0.67 5.05 -10.73
C SER A 87 -0.23 6.51 -10.78
N ASN A 88 0.37 6.98 -9.68
CA ASN A 88 0.90 8.34 -9.57
C ASN A 88 2.33 8.35 -9.03
N PRO A 89 3.19 9.31 -9.42
CA PRO A 89 4.45 9.52 -8.74
C PRO A 89 4.27 9.81 -7.25
N PHE A 90 5.13 9.25 -6.39
CA PHE A 90 5.12 9.57 -4.97
C PHE A 90 6.54 9.66 -4.39
N ALA A 91 6.71 10.44 -3.34
CA ALA A 91 7.98 10.60 -2.65
C ALA A 91 8.34 9.30 -1.95
N SER A 92 9.51 8.77 -2.26
CA SER A 92 9.92 7.43 -1.81
C SER A 92 11.24 7.42 -1.07
N ALA A 93 11.64 8.58 -0.57
CA ALA A 93 12.87 8.70 0.18
C ALA A 93 12.81 7.77 1.41
N ILE A 94 13.98 7.44 1.95
CA ILE A 94 14.09 6.56 3.13
C ILE A 94 13.22 7.05 4.29
N VAL A 95 13.09 8.37 4.48
CA VAL A 95 12.23 8.96 5.51
C VAL A 95 10.75 8.55 5.32
N MET A 96 10.25 8.56 4.08
CA MET A 96 8.89 8.12 3.75
C MET A 96 8.72 6.62 3.90
N TRP A 97 9.75 5.85 3.51
CA TRP A 97 9.72 4.40 3.68
C TRP A 97 9.66 4.00 5.16
N GLU A 98 10.47 4.61 6.00
CA GLU A 98 10.54 4.31 7.43
C GLU A 98 9.26 4.78 8.15
N LEU A 99 8.69 5.93 7.81
CA LEU A 99 7.38 6.33 8.34
C LEU A 99 6.27 5.36 7.92
N CYS A 100 6.24 4.91 6.66
CA CYS A 100 5.30 3.91 6.21
C CYS A 100 5.43 2.59 6.98
N ASN A 101 6.66 2.15 7.27
CA ASN A 101 6.92 0.96 8.08
C ASN A 101 6.49 1.16 9.54
N LEU A 102 6.74 2.34 10.12
CA LEU A 102 6.36 2.69 11.49
C LEU A 102 4.84 2.62 11.65
N LEU A 103 4.09 3.28 10.77
CA LEU A 103 2.62 3.28 10.78
C LEU A 103 2.05 1.86 10.56
N ALA A 104 2.69 1.04 9.74
CA ALA A 104 2.21 -0.31 9.44
C ALA A 104 2.56 -1.35 10.51
N GLN A 105 3.73 -1.25 11.14
CA GLN A 105 4.25 -2.26 12.07
C GLN A 105 4.04 -1.91 13.55
N ARG A 106 3.90 -0.62 13.88
CA ARG A 106 3.51 -0.15 15.22
C ARG A 106 4.40 -0.71 16.33
N GLN A 107 3.83 -1.47 17.27
CA GLN A 107 4.53 -2.16 18.36
C GLN A 107 5.41 -3.34 17.91
N SER A 108 5.24 -3.85 16.67
CA SER A 108 6.09 -4.92 16.14
C SER A 108 7.52 -4.46 15.81
N ARG A 109 7.80 -3.15 15.95
CA ARG A 109 9.13 -2.54 15.80
C ARG A 109 9.84 -2.44 17.14
N SER A 110 11.17 -2.43 17.07
CA SER A 110 12.01 -2.11 18.22
C SER A 110 11.98 -0.61 18.46
N TRP A 111 11.44 -0.22 19.61
CA TRP A 111 11.44 1.15 20.12
C TRP A 111 12.48 1.22 21.24
N ASP A 112 13.34 2.23 21.18
CA ASP A 112 14.36 2.48 22.19
C ASP A 112 13.92 3.69 23.03
N THR A 113 14.12 3.58 24.34
CA THR A 113 13.91 4.70 25.26
C THR A 113 15.21 5.48 25.34
N ASP A 114 15.17 6.78 25.04
CA ASP A 114 16.33 7.65 25.22
C ASP A 114 16.57 8.01 26.71
N ASP A 115 17.67 8.70 26.99
CA ASP A 115 18.06 9.11 28.35
C ASP A 115 17.03 10.03 29.03
N GLU A 116 16.12 10.63 28.24
CA GLU A 116 15.01 11.48 28.71
C GLU A 116 13.70 10.71 28.91
N GLY A 117 13.67 9.40 28.68
CA GLY A 117 12.46 8.57 28.83
C GLY A 117 11.52 8.60 27.62
N LYS A 118 11.92 9.21 26.51
CA LYS A 118 11.11 9.32 25.28
C LYS A 118 11.35 8.11 24.39
N LEU A 119 10.25 7.55 23.87
CA LEU A 119 10.33 6.45 22.92
C LEU A 119 10.72 6.97 21.53
N SER A 120 11.78 6.39 20.98
CA SER A 120 12.27 6.71 19.65
C SER A 120 12.50 5.44 18.83
N TYR A 121 12.23 5.54 17.54
CA TYR A 121 12.65 4.52 16.57
C TYR A 121 13.78 5.11 15.72
N GLN A 122 14.94 4.46 15.69
CA GLN A 122 16.10 4.94 14.96
C GLN A 122 16.49 4.03 13.79
N ARG A 123 16.74 4.65 12.64
CA ARG A 123 17.28 4.01 11.44
C ARG A 123 18.67 4.52 11.14
N GLN A 124 19.66 3.63 11.22
CA GLN A 124 21.04 3.93 10.83
C GLN A 124 21.19 4.07 9.31
N VAL A 125 21.98 5.05 8.89
CA VAL A 125 22.27 5.40 7.49
C VAL A 125 23.75 5.14 7.20
N ASN A 126 24.06 4.61 6.01
CA ASN A 126 25.42 4.42 5.51
C ASN A 126 26.40 3.73 6.52
N GLN A 127 25.97 2.59 7.07
CA GLN A 127 26.73 1.83 8.08
C GLN A 127 26.97 2.60 9.40
N GLY A 128 26.04 3.45 9.80
CA GLY A 128 26.10 4.17 11.08
C GLY A 128 26.81 5.52 11.02
N ARG A 129 27.03 6.07 9.82
CA ARG A 129 27.61 7.43 9.64
C ARG A 129 26.61 8.56 9.82
N GLY A 130 25.34 8.22 10.02
CA GLY A 130 24.25 9.13 10.33
C GLY A 130 23.02 8.32 10.65
N ALA A 131 21.94 8.97 11.05
CA ALA A 131 20.73 8.31 11.49
C ALA A 131 19.48 9.15 11.24
N ILE A 132 18.35 8.47 11.14
CA ILE A 132 17.03 9.11 11.15
C ILE A 132 16.32 8.58 12.39
N ALA A 133 15.91 9.45 13.30
CA ALA A 133 15.07 9.07 14.43
C ALA A 133 13.63 9.56 14.21
N PHE A 134 12.68 8.80 14.74
CA PHE A 134 11.25 9.09 14.70
C PHE A 134 10.70 9.05 16.12
N ARG A 135 9.85 10.02 16.46
CA ARG A 135 9.15 10.12 17.74
C ARG A 135 7.67 10.39 17.49
N ILE A 136 6.82 10.04 18.46
CA ILE A 136 5.37 10.26 18.39
C ILE A 136 4.99 11.37 19.36
N THR A 137 4.07 12.23 18.93
CA THR A 137 3.55 13.38 19.69
C THR A 137 2.06 13.19 19.99
N ASP A 138 1.57 13.75 21.08
CA ASP A 138 0.14 13.71 21.46
C ASP A 138 -0.75 14.61 20.58
N THR A 139 -0.23 15.77 20.22
CA THR A 139 -0.95 16.88 19.63
C THR A 139 -0.48 17.17 18.22
N ILE A 140 -1.37 17.79 17.44
CA ILE A 140 -1.09 18.25 16.08
C ILE A 140 -0.67 19.74 16.10
N ASP A 141 -1.06 20.52 17.13
CA ASP A 141 -0.80 21.96 17.28
C ASP A 141 -0.49 22.39 18.73
N PRO A 142 0.34 23.44 18.96
CA PRO A 142 1.31 24.08 18.06
C PRO A 142 2.75 23.58 18.30
N ASP A 143 3.68 23.97 17.42
CA ASP A 143 5.11 23.82 17.66
C ASP A 143 5.57 24.71 18.86
N PRO A 144 6.53 24.26 19.68
CA PRO A 144 7.31 23.03 19.52
C PRO A 144 6.53 21.78 19.92
N SER A 145 6.59 20.75 19.07
CA SER A 145 6.04 19.43 19.37
C SER A 145 6.73 18.78 20.58
N VAL A 146 5.95 18.32 21.54
CA VAL A 146 6.46 17.54 22.68
C VAL A 146 6.31 16.06 22.37
N ALA A 147 7.44 15.33 22.37
CA ALA A 147 7.44 13.88 22.22
C ALA A 147 6.82 13.22 23.45
N LEU A 148 6.03 12.17 23.24
CA LEU A 148 5.41 11.41 24.32
C LEU A 148 6.44 10.59 25.11
N GLU A 149 6.18 10.44 26.40
CA GLU A 149 7.03 9.72 27.35
C GLU A 149 6.29 8.53 27.98
N GLY A 150 7.04 7.48 28.30
CA GLY A 150 6.55 6.32 29.07
C GLY A 150 5.29 5.66 28.50
N GLU A 151 4.31 5.40 29.36
CA GLU A 151 3.07 4.65 29.03
C GLU A 151 2.20 5.36 27.98
N THR A 152 2.21 6.69 27.95
CA THR A 152 1.43 7.47 26.98
C THR A 152 1.93 7.27 25.55
N ALA A 153 3.25 7.15 25.37
CA ALA A 153 3.87 6.86 24.09
C ALA A 153 3.55 5.44 23.62
N VAL A 154 3.59 4.45 24.52
CA VAL A 154 3.21 3.06 24.22
C VAL A 154 1.76 2.99 23.75
N TYR A 155 0.83 3.61 24.49
CA TYR A 155 -0.58 3.66 24.10
C TYR A 155 -0.79 4.34 22.74
N ALA A 156 -0.08 5.44 22.48
CA ALA A 156 -0.13 6.12 21.18
C ALA A 156 0.36 5.21 20.03
N ILE A 157 1.41 4.41 20.25
CA ILE A 157 1.92 3.43 19.27
C ILE A 157 0.90 2.31 19.03
N GLU A 158 0.30 1.77 20.08
CA GLU A 158 -0.69 0.68 19.98
C GLU A 158 -1.95 1.09 19.22
N THR A 159 -2.37 2.35 19.42
CA THR A 159 -3.56 2.93 18.78
C THR A 159 -3.34 3.39 17.34
N LEU A 160 -2.10 3.38 16.83
CA LEU A 160 -1.85 3.64 15.42
C LEU A 160 -2.65 2.66 14.55
N ASP A 161 -3.15 3.19 13.43
CA ASP A 161 -3.92 2.44 12.45
C ASP A 161 -3.05 2.20 11.22
N ILE A 162 -2.91 0.95 10.80
CA ILE A 162 -2.17 0.57 9.59
C ILE A 162 -2.66 1.31 8.34
N ARG A 163 -3.94 1.70 8.29
CA ARG A 163 -4.52 2.49 7.19
C ARG A 163 -3.97 3.91 7.12
N ALA A 164 -3.45 4.45 8.22
CA ALA A 164 -2.72 5.72 8.20
C ALA A 164 -1.48 5.66 7.31
N ALA A 165 -0.89 4.47 7.09
CA ALA A 165 0.18 4.30 6.10
C ALA A 165 -0.31 4.61 4.68
N CYS A 166 -1.58 4.32 4.35
CA CYS A 166 -2.18 4.69 3.06
C CYS A 166 -2.35 6.21 2.95
N MET A 167 -2.81 6.88 4.01
CA MET A 167 -2.87 8.36 4.05
C MET A 167 -1.49 8.99 3.89
N HIS A 168 -0.49 8.43 4.55
CA HIS A 168 0.90 8.86 4.39
C HIS A 168 1.38 8.76 2.93
N LEU A 169 1.06 7.66 2.22
CA LEU A 169 1.39 7.50 0.80
C LEU A 169 0.65 8.50 -0.09
N ILE A 170 -0.61 8.81 0.22
CA ILE A 170 -1.41 9.85 -0.47
C ILE A 170 -0.73 11.22 -0.29
N TYR A 171 -0.28 11.56 0.92
CA TYR A 171 0.45 12.80 1.18
C TYR A 171 1.77 12.85 0.41
N ALA A 172 2.53 11.76 0.40
CA ALA A 172 3.77 11.64 -0.37
C ALA A 172 3.53 11.83 -1.88
N ALA A 173 2.39 11.37 -2.40
CA ALA A 173 2.00 11.57 -3.80
C ALA A 173 1.64 13.03 -4.11
N HIS A 174 0.81 13.67 -3.28
CA HIS A 174 0.48 15.09 -3.45
C HIS A 174 1.70 15.99 -3.32
N ALA A 175 2.55 15.77 -2.31
CA ALA A 175 3.78 16.54 -2.12
C ALA A 175 4.73 16.44 -3.33
N THR A 176 4.71 15.34 -4.08
CA THR A 176 5.54 15.15 -5.28
C THR A 176 5.08 16.02 -6.46
N ALA A 177 3.78 16.33 -6.50
CA ALA A 177 3.19 17.19 -7.53
C ALA A 177 3.53 18.68 -7.34
N VAL A 178 3.93 19.07 -6.13
CA VAL A 178 4.28 20.44 -5.75
C VAL A 178 5.77 20.74 -6.05
N ASP A 179 6.15 22.00 -6.31
CA ASP A 179 7.56 22.39 -6.58
C ASP A 179 8.36 22.51 -5.28
N LYS A 180 7.79 23.19 -4.28
CA LYS A 180 8.38 23.38 -2.95
C LYS A 180 7.43 22.90 -1.84
N PRO A 181 7.28 21.58 -1.64
CA PRO A 181 6.31 21.00 -0.70
C PRO A 181 6.52 21.38 0.78
N TRP A 182 7.68 21.93 1.15
CA TRP A 182 7.95 22.47 2.50
C TRP A 182 7.45 23.90 2.71
N GLU A 183 7.21 24.66 1.63
CA GLU A 183 6.66 26.02 1.64
C GLU A 183 5.17 26.01 1.24
N GLN A 184 4.79 25.11 0.34
CA GLN A 184 3.49 25.08 -0.31
C GLN A 184 2.59 23.96 0.26
N GLU A 185 1.31 24.27 0.38
CA GLU A 185 0.28 23.35 0.84
C GLU A 185 -0.38 22.61 -0.32
N PHE A 186 -0.93 21.44 -0.03
CA PHE A 186 -1.93 20.78 -0.87
C PHE A 186 -3.22 20.58 -0.09
N ILE A 187 -4.33 20.48 -0.82
CA ILE A 187 -5.69 20.40 -0.28
C ILE A 187 -6.32 19.10 -0.76
N ILE A 188 -6.81 18.28 0.16
CA ILE A 188 -7.48 17.02 -0.12
C ILE A 188 -8.81 16.96 0.65
N ASN A 189 -9.87 16.49 0.01
CA ASN A 189 -11.19 16.36 0.64
C ASN A 189 -11.59 14.91 0.89
N ASP A 190 -12.70 14.73 1.60
CA ASP A 190 -13.26 13.43 1.93
C ASP A 190 -13.61 12.58 0.70
N GLN A 191 -13.99 13.17 -0.43
CA GLN A 191 -14.31 12.40 -1.64
C GLN A 191 -13.08 11.80 -2.29
N GLN A 192 -12.00 12.56 -2.41
CA GLN A 192 -10.72 12.04 -2.92
C GLN A 192 -10.21 10.92 -2.02
N ILE A 193 -10.29 11.08 -0.70
CA ILE A 193 -9.88 10.03 0.25
C ILE A 193 -10.79 8.80 0.12
N GLU A 194 -12.11 8.98 0.00
CA GLU A 194 -13.06 7.86 -0.20
C GLU A 194 -12.74 7.08 -1.48
N GLU A 195 -12.44 7.78 -2.57
CA GLU A 195 -12.08 7.18 -3.85
C GLU A 195 -10.74 6.43 -3.77
N TYR A 196 -9.71 7.06 -3.20
CA TYR A 196 -8.35 6.49 -3.13
C TYR A 196 -8.29 5.26 -2.23
N LEU A 197 -8.98 5.31 -1.09
CA LEU A 197 -9.02 4.20 -0.13
C LEU A 197 -10.11 3.16 -0.47
N GLY A 198 -10.93 3.40 -1.50
CA GLY A 198 -12.02 2.50 -1.90
C GLY A 198 -13.17 2.43 -0.87
N LEU A 199 -13.32 3.45 -0.02
CA LEU A 199 -14.37 3.52 1.01
C LEU A 199 -15.76 3.72 0.42
N GLU A 200 -15.87 4.17 -0.83
CA GLU A 200 -17.15 4.25 -1.56
C GLU A 200 -17.85 2.89 -1.65
N LYS A 201 -17.07 1.81 -1.75
CA LYS A 201 -17.58 0.43 -1.86
C LYS A 201 -18.15 -0.10 -0.54
N ARG A 202 -17.78 0.50 0.60
CA ARG A 202 -18.25 0.12 1.95
C ARG A 202 -19.64 0.69 2.21
N ARG A 203 -20.69 -0.08 1.89
CA ARG A 203 -22.10 0.31 2.12
C ARG A 203 -22.59 0.03 3.54
N ASP A 204 -21.81 -0.73 4.31
CA ASP A 204 -22.03 -1.05 5.71
C ASP A 204 -21.76 0.13 6.66
N LEU A 205 -20.97 1.12 6.21
CA LEU A 205 -20.60 2.28 7.02
C LEU A 205 -21.46 3.50 6.68
N SER A 206 -21.95 4.19 7.71
CA SER A 206 -22.60 5.50 7.55
C SER A 206 -21.61 6.56 7.04
N LYS A 207 -22.11 7.63 6.39
CA LYS A 207 -21.24 8.75 5.93
C LYS A 207 -20.46 9.34 7.10
N LEU A 208 -21.10 9.55 8.24
CA LEU A 208 -20.45 10.06 9.44
C LEU A 208 -19.31 9.13 9.90
N THR A 209 -19.55 7.82 9.94
CA THR A 209 -18.53 6.83 10.31
C THR A 209 -17.33 6.86 9.36
N LYS A 210 -17.57 7.05 8.06
CA LYS A 210 -16.49 7.24 7.07
C LYS A 210 -15.70 8.52 7.34
N LEU A 211 -16.38 9.64 7.60
CA LEU A 211 -15.73 10.92 7.89
C LEU A 211 -14.88 10.85 9.17
N ILE A 212 -15.40 10.24 10.23
CA ILE A 212 -14.67 9.99 11.48
C ILE A 212 -13.41 9.16 11.22
N LEU A 213 -13.57 8.04 10.50
CA LEU A 213 -12.45 7.19 10.12
C LEU A 213 -11.39 7.97 9.34
N MET A 214 -11.80 8.71 8.30
CA MET A 214 -10.88 9.47 7.45
C MET A 214 -10.14 10.54 8.23
N LYS A 215 -10.82 11.25 9.13
CA LYS A 215 -10.19 12.24 10.01
C LYS A 215 -9.12 11.60 10.88
N ASP A 216 -9.44 10.49 11.53
CA ASP A 216 -8.49 9.79 12.40
C ASP A 216 -7.23 9.36 11.65
N ILE A 217 -7.38 8.63 10.53
CA ILE A 217 -6.23 8.15 9.75
C ILE A 217 -5.46 9.29 9.05
N ALA A 218 -6.11 10.41 8.72
CA ALA A 218 -5.46 11.59 8.12
C ALA A 218 -4.57 12.33 9.11
N GLN A 219 -4.90 12.27 10.40
CA GLN A 219 -4.20 12.95 11.48
C GLN A 219 -2.95 12.21 11.95
N GLN A 220 -2.97 10.87 11.95
CA GLN A 220 -1.88 10.06 12.50
C GLN A 220 -0.49 10.31 11.87
N PRO A 221 -0.32 10.45 10.54
CA PRO A 221 0.99 10.76 9.95
C PRO A 221 1.57 12.11 10.40
N CYS A 222 0.71 13.02 10.87
CA CYS A 222 1.10 14.36 11.34
C CYS A 222 1.53 14.36 12.82
N LYS A 223 1.29 13.27 13.55
CA LYS A 223 1.72 13.05 14.94
C LYS A 223 3.14 12.47 15.05
N VAL A 224 3.88 12.41 13.95
CA VAL A 224 5.24 11.85 13.92
C VAL A 224 6.24 12.96 13.60
N THR A 225 7.20 13.13 14.50
CA THR A 225 8.37 13.99 14.30
C THR A 225 9.57 13.16 13.87
N THR A 226 10.52 13.83 13.24
CA THR A 226 11.78 13.21 12.84
C THR A 226 12.95 14.15 13.09
N THR A 227 14.08 13.55 13.48
CA THR A 227 15.40 14.16 13.40
C THR A 227 16.20 13.42 12.34
N ILE A 228 16.97 14.16 11.54
CA ILE A 228 17.75 13.59 10.46
C ILE A 228 19.19 14.05 10.61
N ASP A 229 20.10 13.10 10.71
CA ASP A 229 21.52 13.31 10.51
C ASP A 229 21.97 12.55 9.27
N TRP A 230 22.23 13.29 8.19
CA TRP A 230 22.51 12.71 6.88
C TRP A 230 23.97 12.92 6.48
N PRO A 231 24.75 11.84 6.30
CA PRO A 231 26.14 11.96 5.89
C PRO A 231 26.24 12.38 4.42
N GLN A 232 27.40 12.92 4.04
CA GLN A 232 27.67 13.25 2.64
C GLN A 232 27.51 12.01 1.75
N GLN A 233 26.76 12.14 0.66
CA GLN A 233 26.52 11.07 -0.30
C GLN A 233 26.56 11.59 -1.74
N GLY A 234 27.57 11.16 -2.49
CA GLY A 234 27.81 11.66 -3.84
C GLY A 234 28.11 13.16 -3.84
N LYS A 235 27.34 13.94 -4.60
CA LYS A 235 27.47 15.41 -4.68
C LYS A 235 26.77 16.15 -3.55
N VAL A 236 25.79 15.51 -2.89
CA VAL A 236 25.01 16.13 -1.82
C VAL A 236 25.85 16.15 -0.54
N ARG A 237 26.09 17.35 0.00
CA ARG A 237 26.83 17.56 1.25
C ARG A 237 26.08 16.96 2.44
N ALA A 238 26.79 16.72 3.54
CA ALA A 238 26.15 16.35 4.79
C ALA A 238 25.20 17.46 5.25
N PHE A 239 24.09 17.07 5.88
CA PHE A 239 23.11 18.00 6.44
C PHE A 239 22.42 17.35 7.63
N SER A 240 21.86 18.20 8.49
CA SER A 240 21.05 17.76 9.61
C SER A 240 19.73 18.53 9.61
N VAL A 241 18.65 17.87 10.02
CA VAL A 241 17.32 18.45 10.21
C VAL A 241 16.99 18.29 11.68
N GLU A 242 16.78 19.42 12.35
CA GLU A 242 16.30 19.46 13.73
C GLU A 242 14.91 18.80 13.85
N GLU A 243 14.51 18.49 15.08
CA GLU A 243 13.26 17.79 15.32
C GLU A 243 12.08 18.58 14.75
N SER A 244 11.43 17.98 13.75
CA SER A 244 10.31 18.61 13.05
C SER A 244 9.31 17.56 12.59
N ARG A 245 8.05 17.98 12.40
CA ARG A 245 7.00 17.09 11.90
C ARG A 245 7.29 16.64 10.49
N LEU A 246 6.94 15.40 10.17
CA LEU A 246 7.00 14.91 8.79
C LEU A 246 5.91 15.52 7.91
N TRP A 247 4.73 15.70 8.50
CA TRP A 247 3.57 16.32 7.88
C TRP A 247 2.95 17.31 8.84
N HIS A 248 2.66 18.51 8.34
CA HIS A 248 1.90 19.51 9.05
C HIS A 248 0.46 19.49 8.53
N LEU A 249 -0.49 19.16 9.39
CA LEU A 249 -1.91 19.37 9.11
C LEU A 249 -2.23 20.83 9.44
N VAL A 250 -2.19 21.70 8.44
CA VAL A 250 -2.32 23.16 8.60
C VAL A 250 -3.74 23.54 9.04
N SER A 251 -4.75 22.90 8.45
CA SER A 251 -6.13 23.10 8.89
C SER A 251 -7.01 21.90 8.51
N THR A 252 -8.10 21.73 9.26
CA THR A 252 -9.21 20.84 8.93
C THR A 252 -10.47 21.68 8.84
N GLU A 253 -11.04 21.79 7.65
CA GLU A 253 -12.31 22.45 7.41
C GLU A 253 -13.45 21.44 7.55
N TYR A 254 -14.45 21.78 8.38
CA TYR A 254 -15.61 20.94 8.66
C TYR A 254 -16.83 21.44 7.90
N HIS A 255 -17.41 20.58 7.07
CA HIS A 255 -18.60 20.94 6.29
C HIS A 255 -19.85 20.39 6.97
N PHE A 256 -20.76 21.29 7.35
CA PHE A 256 -22.00 20.93 8.03
C PHE A 256 -23.23 21.17 7.16
N GLN A 257 -24.27 20.37 7.38
CA GLN A 257 -25.60 20.63 6.88
C GLN A 257 -26.60 20.54 8.04
N GLU A 258 -27.50 21.52 8.12
CA GLU A 258 -28.59 21.57 9.09
C GLU A 258 -29.80 20.78 8.57
N ASP A 259 -30.50 20.08 9.47
CA ASP A 259 -31.80 19.46 9.17
C ASP A 259 -32.98 20.34 9.60
N ASP A 260 -34.21 19.92 9.28
CA ASP A 260 -35.43 20.67 9.60
C ASP A 260 -35.66 20.89 11.10
N GLN A 261 -34.96 20.15 11.97
CA GLN A 261 -35.02 20.30 13.43
C GLN A 261 -33.91 21.21 13.98
N GLY A 262 -33.07 21.74 13.11
CA GLY A 262 -31.94 22.57 13.47
C GLY A 262 -30.71 21.79 13.94
N CYS A 263 -30.66 20.47 13.76
CA CYS A 263 -29.50 19.67 14.13
C CYS A 263 -28.41 19.78 13.05
N LYS A 264 -27.17 20.05 13.48
CA LYS A 264 -26.02 20.09 12.58
C LYS A 264 -25.45 18.70 12.36
N HIS A 265 -25.30 18.33 11.09
CA HIS A 265 -24.71 17.07 10.66
C HIS A 265 -23.41 17.34 9.91
N LEU A 266 -22.33 16.70 10.34
CA LEU A 266 -21.06 16.70 9.60
C LEU A 266 -21.25 15.91 8.30
N VAL A 267 -21.09 16.58 7.15
CA VAL A 267 -21.33 16.02 5.81
C VAL A 267 -20.08 15.90 4.94
N GLY A 268 -19.00 16.59 5.30
CA GLY A 268 -17.73 16.53 4.57
C GLY A 268 -16.56 17.05 5.40
N LEU A 269 -15.35 16.77 4.91
CA LEU A 269 -14.11 17.21 5.51
C LEU A 269 -13.15 17.68 4.41
N THR A 270 -12.37 18.71 4.70
CA THR A 270 -11.28 19.13 3.81
C THR A 270 -10.03 19.40 4.64
N PHE A 271 -8.92 18.82 4.22
CA PHE A 271 -7.64 18.89 4.91
C PHE A 271 -6.65 19.70 4.08
N ARG A 272 -5.94 20.61 4.74
CA ARG A 272 -4.84 21.37 4.18
C ARG A 272 -3.56 20.87 4.82
N VAL A 273 -2.65 20.34 4.00
CA VAL A 273 -1.46 19.63 4.48
C VAL A 273 -0.22 20.19 3.81
N LYS A 274 0.88 20.24 4.57
CA LYS A 274 2.20 20.68 4.11
C LYS A 274 3.26 19.66 4.52
N ALA A 275 4.27 19.45 3.69
CA ALA A 275 5.39 18.58 4.06
C ALA A 275 6.32 19.29 5.05
N GLY A 276 6.97 18.51 5.92
CA GLY A 276 8.01 19.00 6.82
C GLY A 276 9.32 19.36 6.13
N LEU A 277 10.29 19.78 6.94
CA LEU A 277 11.62 20.21 6.47
C LEU A 277 12.39 19.12 5.72
N TRP A 278 12.12 17.84 5.99
CA TRP A 278 12.69 16.71 5.25
C TRP A 278 12.56 16.87 3.73
N ALA A 279 11.47 17.49 3.26
CA ALA A 279 11.18 17.61 1.84
C ALA A 279 12.16 18.55 1.10
N GLN A 280 12.78 19.51 1.80
CA GLN A 280 13.83 20.38 1.24
C GLN A 280 15.05 19.58 0.75
N HIS A 281 15.33 18.47 1.44
CA HIS A 281 16.50 17.64 1.18
C HIS A 281 16.20 16.42 0.33
N PHE A 282 14.99 15.86 0.42
CA PHE A 282 14.64 14.60 -0.26
C PHE A 282 13.66 14.73 -1.43
N LEU A 283 13.01 15.88 -1.58
CA LEU A 283 11.97 16.12 -2.60
C LEU A 283 12.18 17.45 -3.33
N ASN A 284 13.44 17.89 -3.49
CA ASN A 284 13.78 19.16 -4.14
C ASN A 284 14.29 18.96 -5.58
N LYS A 285 13.42 19.23 -6.56
CA LYS A 285 13.71 19.08 -8.00
C LYS A 285 14.86 19.96 -8.46
N ARG A 286 14.92 21.22 -7.99
CA ARG A 286 15.95 22.18 -8.38
C ARG A 286 17.29 21.83 -7.75
N GLY A 287 17.29 21.58 -6.45
CA GLY A 287 18.48 21.16 -5.72
C GLY A 287 19.07 19.85 -6.24
N CYS A 288 18.24 18.92 -6.73
CA CYS A 288 18.74 17.70 -7.38
C CYS A 288 19.50 17.99 -8.69
N LYS A 289 19.04 18.94 -9.50
CA LYS A 289 19.76 19.37 -10.73
C LYS A 289 21.09 20.05 -10.39
N GLU A 290 21.13 20.78 -9.28
CA GLU A 290 22.32 21.50 -8.79
C GLU A 290 23.27 20.58 -7.98
N GLY A 291 22.82 19.38 -7.61
CA GLY A 291 23.59 18.44 -6.78
C GLY A 291 23.59 18.77 -5.29
N THR A 292 22.69 19.63 -4.82
CA THR A 292 22.55 20.09 -3.42
C THR A 292 21.50 19.32 -2.63
N ALA A 293 20.60 18.59 -3.29
CA ALA A 293 19.53 17.82 -2.66
C ALA A 293 19.19 16.54 -3.46
N PHE A 294 18.39 15.65 -2.86
CA PHE A 294 17.84 14.48 -3.53
C PHE A 294 16.44 14.75 -4.09
N TYR A 295 16.08 13.97 -5.11
CA TYR A 295 14.71 13.89 -5.62
C TYR A 295 14.37 12.43 -5.92
N GLN A 296 13.88 11.72 -4.90
CA GLN A 296 13.61 10.28 -4.96
C GLN A 296 12.10 10.02 -5.04
N TYR A 297 11.63 9.48 -6.17
CA TYR A 297 10.21 9.22 -6.39
C TYR A 297 9.94 7.84 -6.98
N GLY A 298 8.75 7.29 -6.70
CA GLY A 298 8.26 5.98 -7.12
C GLY A 298 6.96 6.04 -7.87
N SER A 299 6.42 4.88 -8.22
CA SER A 299 5.04 4.76 -8.70
C SER A 299 4.18 4.23 -7.57
N LEU A 300 3.15 4.97 -7.19
CA LEU A 300 2.12 4.55 -6.25
C LEU A 300 0.94 4.01 -7.07
N PRO A 301 0.64 2.71 -7.01
CA PRO A 301 -0.53 2.13 -7.67
C PRO A 301 -1.81 2.49 -6.93
N LYS A 302 -2.89 2.86 -7.65
CA LYS A 302 -4.21 3.14 -7.05
C LYS A 302 -4.75 1.91 -6.33
N THR A 303 -4.58 0.74 -6.94
CA THR A 303 -5.07 -0.55 -6.44
C THR A 303 -4.49 -0.90 -5.07
N LEU A 304 -3.21 -0.61 -4.83
CA LEU A 304 -2.54 -0.88 -3.55
C LEU A 304 -3.30 -0.28 -2.35
N LEU A 305 -3.72 0.99 -2.44
CA LEU A 305 -4.41 1.66 -1.34
C LEU A 305 -5.72 0.95 -0.99
N SER A 306 -6.54 0.69 -2.00
CA SER A 306 -7.81 -0.03 -1.82
C SER A 306 -7.62 -1.48 -1.36
N THR A 307 -6.56 -2.16 -1.81
CA THR A 307 -6.26 -3.53 -1.40
C THR A 307 -5.85 -3.60 0.06
N VAL A 308 -4.94 -2.72 0.52
CA VAL A 308 -4.56 -2.65 1.94
C VAL A 308 -5.81 -2.41 2.80
N MET A 309 -6.69 -1.50 2.39
CA MET A 309 -7.96 -1.22 3.08
C MET A 309 -8.91 -2.41 3.16
N SER A 310 -8.81 -3.37 2.23
CA SER A 310 -9.63 -4.59 2.22
C SER A 310 -9.04 -5.72 3.08
N ILE A 311 -7.72 -5.83 3.16
CA ILE A 311 -7.06 -7.00 3.78
C ILE A 311 -6.52 -6.75 5.19
N TRP A 312 -6.35 -5.49 5.62
CA TRP A 312 -5.60 -5.16 6.84
C TRP A 312 -6.08 -5.84 8.13
N GLN A 313 -7.38 -6.15 8.26
CA GLN A 313 -7.93 -6.80 9.47
C GLN A 313 -7.67 -8.30 9.51
N GLN A 314 -7.84 -8.97 8.37
CA GLN A 314 -7.77 -10.43 8.27
C GLN A 314 -6.35 -10.92 7.95
N HIS A 315 -5.61 -10.11 7.20
CA HIS A 315 -4.29 -10.41 6.65
C HIS A 315 -3.35 -9.22 6.87
N GLU A 316 -3.16 -8.83 8.13
CA GLU A 316 -2.27 -7.72 8.50
C GLU A 316 -0.84 -7.93 7.99
N GLY A 317 -0.35 -9.18 8.02
CA GLY A 317 0.97 -9.54 7.50
C GLY A 317 1.09 -9.29 5.98
N ALA A 318 0.06 -9.63 5.21
CA ALA A 318 0.01 -9.33 3.78
C ALA A 318 0.00 -7.81 3.51
N ALA A 319 -0.80 -7.04 4.27
CA ALA A 319 -0.82 -5.58 4.16
C ALA A 319 0.57 -4.96 4.42
N ARG A 320 1.24 -5.38 5.50
CA ARG A 320 2.61 -4.92 5.85
C ARG A 320 3.63 -5.28 4.78
N MET A 321 3.60 -6.51 4.27
CA MET A 321 4.47 -6.94 3.17
C MET A 321 4.22 -6.14 1.89
N MET A 322 2.95 -5.88 1.54
CA MET A 322 2.58 -5.09 0.37
C MET A 322 3.12 -3.65 0.44
N LEU A 323 2.93 -2.99 1.58
CA LEU A 323 3.47 -1.64 1.84
C LEU A 323 5.01 -1.65 1.79
N TRP A 324 5.67 -2.66 2.35
CA TRP A 324 7.11 -2.77 2.31
C TRP A 324 7.67 -3.04 0.90
N LEU A 325 6.99 -3.89 0.12
CA LEU A 325 7.36 -4.22 -1.26
C LEU A 325 7.24 -2.99 -2.18
N LEU A 326 6.29 -2.07 -1.92
CA LEU A 326 6.17 -0.80 -2.66
C LEU A 326 7.48 -0.02 -2.71
N PHE A 327 8.23 0.03 -1.61
CA PHE A 327 9.51 0.73 -1.56
C PHE A 327 10.66 -0.14 -2.08
N LYS A 328 10.58 -1.47 -1.91
CA LYS A 328 11.63 -2.39 -2.33
C LYS A 328 11.72 -2.56 -3.83
N THR A 329 10.60 -2.64 -4.54
CA THR A 329 10.49 -2.85 -6.01
C THR A 329 11.30 -1.88 -6.88
N LYS A 330 11.82 -0.79 -6.31
CA LYS A 330 12.75 0.17 -6.92
C LYS A 330 14.20 -0.29 -7.04
N MET A 331 14.61 -1.28 -6.26
CA MET A 331 16.00 -1.74 -6.16
C MET A 331 16.44 -2.68 -7.30
N GLY A 332 15.69 -2.75 -8.41
CA GLY A 332 16.00 -3.57 -9.60
C GLY A 332 14.98 -4.69 -9.85
N ARG A 333 15.11 -5.36 -11.01
CA ARG A 333 14.20 -6.45 -11.46
C ARG A 333 14.37 -7.76 -10.70
N GLU A 334 15.53 -7.97 -10.08
CA GLU A 334 15.82 -9.15 -9.25
C GLU A 334 16.03 -8.69 -7.81
N GLN A 335 15.12 -9.11 -6.93
CA GLN A 335 15.18 -8.76 -5.52
C GLN A 335 15.09 -10.05 -4.74
N ARG A 336 16.25 -10.66 -4.53
CA ARG A 336 16.36 -11.88 -3.74
C ARG A 336 16.12 -11.52 -2.28
N ILE A 337 14.94 -11.84 -1.79
CA ILE A 337 14.52 -11.56 -0.41
C ILE A 337 14.46 -12.89 0.35
N THR A 338 15.04 -12.93 1.54
CA THR A 338 14.91 -14.12 2.39
C THR A 338 13.51 -14.19 3.00
N VAL A 339 12.98 -15.39 3.16
CA VAL A 339 11.68 -15.57 3.84
C VAL A 339 11.74 -15.05 5.28
N ALA A 340 12.87 -15.20 5.97
CA ALA A 340 13.07 -14.61 7.31
C ALA A 340 12.87 -13.08 7.31
N THR A 341 13.34 -12.36 6.28
CA THR A 341 13.09 -10.91 6.17
C THR A 341 11.60 -10.61 6.02
N LEU A 342 10.88 -11.35 5.16
CA LEU A 342 9.44 -11.14 4.98
C LEU A 342 8.64 -11.46 6.24
N LEU A 343 8.99 -12.55 6.95
CA LEU A 343 8.38 -12.90 8.22
C LEU A 343 8.53 -11.78 9.25
N ARG A 344 9.73 -11.20 9.38
CA ARG A 344 9.99 -10.06 10.29
C ARG A 344 9.20 -8.82 9.89
N VAL A 345 9.11 -8.52 8.59
CA VAL A 345 8.31 -7.39 8.08
C VAL A 345 6.82 -7.59 8.36
N ALA A 346 6.31 -8.80 8.18
CA ALA A 346 4.90 -9.13 8.38
C ALA A 346 4.52 -9.15 9.87
N TYR A 347 5.34 -9.79 10.71
CA TYR A 347 4.91 -10.18 12.07
C TYR A 347 5.78 -9.62 13.20
N GLY A 348 6.90 -8.96 12.89
CA GLY A 348 7.85 -8.44 13.87
C GLY A 348 8.93 -9.45 14.28
N GLU A 349 10.03 -8.94 14.83
CA GLU A 349 11.19 -9.73 15.26
C GLU A 349 10.81 -10.70 16.41
N GLU A 350 10.04 -10.21 17.38
CA GLU A 350 9.66 -10.96 18.58
C GLU A 350 8.85 -12.21 18.25
N LYS A 351 7.78 -12.10 17.44
CA LYS A 351 6.95 -13.25 17.04
C LYS A 351 7.77 -14.29 16.28
N VAL A 352 8.71 -13.86 15.44
CA VAL A 352 9.60 -14.76 14.71
C VAL A 352 10.57 -15.48 15.65
N ASN A 353 11.09 -14.78 16.67
CA ASN A 353 11.96 -15.38 17.69
C ASN A 353 11.22 -16.39 18.56
N VAL A 354 9.99 -16.08 19.00
CA VAL A 354 9.13 -17.02 19.74
C VAL A 354 8.85 -18.28 18.91
N ALA A 355 8.54 -18.13 17.62
CA ALA A 355 8.36 -19.26 16.69
C ALA A 355 9.64 -20.10 16.46
N CYS A 356 10.83 -19.51 16.63
CA CYS A 356 12.08 -20.27 16.61
C CYS A 356 12.18 -21.21 17.82
N ALA A 357 11.73 -20.79 19.00
CA ALA A 357 11.79 -21.59 20.22
C ALA A 357 10.62 -22.57 20.38
N GLN A 358 9.39 -22.16 20.02
CA GLN A 358 8.16 -22.89 20.34
C GLN A 358 7.52 -23.52 19.10
N ARG A 359 7.31 -24.85 19.15
CA ARG A 359 6.80 -25.63 18.01
C ARG A 359 5.38 -25.24 17.59
N GLU A 360 4.48 -24.97 18.53
CA GLU A 360 3.08 -24.64 18.19
C GLU A 360 2.95 -23.24 17.59
N GLU A 361 3.64 -22.26 18.17
CA GLU A 361 3.71 -20.90 17.61
C GLU A 361 4.34 -20.91 16.21
N ARG A 362 5.36 -21.73 15.99
CA ARG A 362 5.93 -21.96 14.66
C ARG A 362 4.90 -22.45 13.64
N LYS A 363 4.08 -23.44 14.01
CA LYS A 363 3.05 -23.98 13.10
C LYS A 363 1.99 -22.92 12.78
N ARG A 364 1.55 -22.16 13.78
CA ARG A 364 0.57 -21.08 13.62
C ARG A 364 1.11 -20.00 12.69
N LEU A 365 2.31 -19.50 12.98
CA LEU A 365 2.96 -18.45 12.18
C LEU A 365 3.16 -18.88 10.73
N LEU A 366 3.60 -20.13 10.49
CA LEU A 366 3.75 -20.65 9.13
C LEU A 366 2.43 -20.70 8.35
N ARG A 367 1.34 -21.17 8.98
CA ARG A 367 0.03 -21.19 8.32
C ARG A 367 -0.44 -19.80 7.95
N THR A 368 -0.30 -18.84 8.87
CA THR A 368 -0.65 -17.44 8.61
C THR A 368 0.22 -16.84 7.50
N PHE A 369 1.53 -17.10 7.51
CA PHE A 369 2.46 -16.64 6.48
C PHE A 369 2.16 -17.20 5.09
N GLU A 370 1.88 -18.50 5.00
CA GLU A 370 1.51 -19.13 3.73
C GLU A 370 0.20 -18.56 3.19
N SER A 371 -0.79 -18.34 4.05
CA SER A 371 -2.06 -17.68 3.69
C SER A 371 -1.86 -16.21 3.26
N ASP A 372 -1.03 -15.45 3.96
CA ASP A 372 -0.75 -14.05 3.61
C ASP A 372 0.01 -13.93 2.27
N LEU A 373 0.91 -14.87 1.96
CA LEU A 373 1.55 -14.94 0.64
C LEU A 373 0.54 -15.28 -0.48
N GLU A 374 -0.46 -16.11 -0.19
CA GLU A 374 -1.54 -16.43 -1.13
C GLU A 374 -2.36 -15.17 -1.46
N VAL A 375 -2.69 -14.39 -0.43
CA VAL A 375 -3.40 -13.11 -0.57
C VAL A 375 -2.59 -12.13 -1.42
N LEU A 376 -1.27 -12.01 -1.21
CA LEU A 376 -0.42 -11.20 -2.07
C LEU A 376 -0.48 -11.66 -3.53
N SER A 377 -0.40 -12.97 -3.76
CA SER A 377 -0.48 -13.58 -5.09
C SER A 377 -1.83 -13.29 -5.77
N HIS A 378 -2.94 -13.39 -5.02
CA HIS A 378 -4.29 -13.07 -5.49
C HIS A 378 -4.41 -11.62 -5.97
N TYR A 379 -3.81 -10.67 -5.24
CA TYR A 379 -3.77 -9.25 -5.61
C TYR A 379 -2.64 -8.91 -6.61
N GLY A 380 -2.03 -9.92 -7.24
CA GLY A 380 -1.11 -9.76 -8.35
C GLY A 380 0.37 -9.59 -7.97
N LEU A 381 0.72 -9.62 -6.68
CA LEU A 381 2.11 -9.72 -6.21
C LEU A 381 2.52 -11.18 -6.08
N LYS A 382 2.75 -11.84 -7.22
CA LYS A 382 3.05 -13.28 -7.26
C LYS A 382 4.50 -13.55 -6.88
N PRO A 383 4.79 -14.31 -5.81
CA PRO A 383 6.16 -14.65 -5.45
C PRO A 383 6.75 -15.68 -6.42
N VAL A 384 7.95 -15.40 -6.92
CA VAL A 384 8.76 -16.37 -7.67
C VAL A 384 9.76 -17.00 -6.71
N PHE A 385 9.51 -18.25 -6.35
CA PHE A 385 10.34 -18.99 -5.41
C PHE A 385 11.69 -19.38 -6.04
N ASP A 386 12.77 -19.21 -5.28
CA ASP A 386 14.10 -19.62 -5.72
C ASP A 386 14.18 -21.15 -5.77
N PRO A 387 14.49 -21.78 -6.91
CA PRO A 387 14.39 -23.23 -7.06
C PRO A 387 15.40 -24.00 -6.20
N ILE A 388 16.49 -23.36 -5.77
CA ILE A 388 17.55 -23.99 -4.98
C ILE A 388 17.24 -23.88 -3.49
N THR A 389 16.94 -22.67 -3.04
CA THR A 389 16.77 -22.38 -1.60
C THR A 389 15.32 -22.53 -1.14
N TYR A 390 14.35 -22.43 -2.04
CA TYR A 390 12.93 -22.59 -1.77
C TYR A 390 12.28 -23.65 -2.69
N PRO A 391 12.74 -24.91 -2.65
CA PRO A 391 12.25 -25.98 -3.52
C PRO A 391 10.79 -26.36 -3.22
N PRO A 392 10.10 -27.04 -4.17
CA PRO A 392 8.69 -27.41 -4.04
C PRO A 392 8.35 -28.11 -2.72
N GLU A 393 9.20 -28.97 -2.16
CA GLU A 393 8.83 -29.71 -0.93
C GLU A 393 8.49 -28.81 0.26
N ILE A 394 9.08 -27.61 0.34
CA ILE A 394 8.86 -26.65 1.44
C ILE A 394 7.98 -25.46 1.05
N GLN A 395 7.54 -25.36 -0.21
CA GLN A 395 6.63 -24.32 -0.71
C GLN A 395 5.21 -24.45 -0.13
N PRO A 396 4.43 -23.34 -0.11
CA PRO A 396 3.03 -23.36 0.31
C PRO A 396 2.19 -24.29 -0.59
N LEU A 397 1.14 -24.90 -0.03
CA LEU A 397 0.28 -25.82 -0.79
C LEU A 397 -0.36 -25.13 -2.00
N TRP A 398 -0.89 -23.91 -1.83
CA TRP A 398 -1.53 -23.15 -2.90
C TRP A 398 -0.59 -22.91 -4.10
N ALA A 399 0.72 -22.78 -3.88
CA ALA A 399 1.69 -22.58 -4.96
C ALA A 399 1.85 -23.83 -5.82
N LYS A 400 1.66 -25.01 -5.22
CA LYS A 400 1.69 -26.29 -5.92
C LYS A 400 0.39 -26.57 -6.67
N LEU A 401 -0.74 -26.14 -6.11
CA LEU A 401 -2.08 -26.33 -6.69
C LEU A 401 -2.26 -25.61 -8.04
N VAL A 402 -1.53 -24.51 -8.28
CA VAL A 402 -1.56 -23.79 -9.57
C VAL A 402 -1.12 -24.67 -10.75
N ASN A 403 -0.34 -25.73 -10.51
CA ASN A 403 0.12 -26.64 -11.56
C ASN A 403 -0.88 -27.77 -11.86
N ILE A 404 -2.04 -27.80 -11.22
CA ILE A 404 -3.09 -28.77 -11.54
C ILE A 404 -3.75 -28.34 -12.86
N PRO A 405 -3.76 -29.19 -13.89
CA PRO A 405 -4.43 -28.88 -15.14
C PRO A 405 -5.94 -28.70 -14.94
N ASP A 406 -6.55 -27.73 -15.63
CA ASP A 406 -8.01 -27.55 -15.62
C ASP A 406 -8.75 -28.64 -16.42
N ASP A 407 -8.04 -29.30 -17.34
CA ASP A 407 -8.57 -30.38 -18.16
C ASP A 407 -8.69 -31.69 -17.35
N ALA A 408 -9.82 -32.38 -17.48
CA ALA A 408 -10.14 -33.55 -16.67
C ALA A 408 -9.20 -34.74 -16.92
N GLU A 409 -8.77 -34.96 -18.17
CA GLU A 409 -7.86 -36.06 -18.52
C GLU A 409 -6.44 -35.76 -18.01
N ALA A 410 -5.97 -34.53 -18.19
CA ALA A 410 -4.68 -34.08 -17.68
C ALA A 410 -4.63 -34.00 -16.14
N ALA A 411 -5.73 -33.62 -15.48
CA ALA A 411 -5.86 -33.63 -14.03
C ALA A 411 -5.84 -35.08 -13.49
N LEU A 412 -6.51 -36.01 -14.16
CA LEU A 412 -6.51 -37.42 -13.79
C LEU A 412 -5.10 -38.02 -13.92
N GLU A 413 -4.37 -37.70 -15.01
CA GLU A 413 -2.97 -38.10 -15.16
C GLU A 413 -2.08 -37.48 -14.08
N PHE A 414 -2.30 -36.22 -13.71
CA PHE A 414 -1.60 -35.55 -12.61
C PHE A 414 -1.80 -36.29 -11.27
N TRP A 415 -3.04 -36.61 -10.90
CA TRP A 415 -3.34 -37.30 -9.65
C TRP A 415 -2.84 -38.76 -9.63
N MET A 416 -2.87 -39.45 -10.77
CA MET A 416 -2.27 -40.78 -10.90
C MET A 416 -0.76 -40.74 -10.65
N LYS A 417 -0.06 -39.74 -11.22
CA LYS A 417 1.37 -39.53 -10.97
C LYS A 417 1.65 -39.17 -9.52
N ASP A 418 0.90 -38.24 -8.94
CA ASP A 418 1.05 -37.81 -7.54
C ASP A 418 0.86 -38.99 -6.56
N GLY A 419 -0.19 -39.80 -6.75
CA GLY A 419 -0.47 -40.97 -5.91
C GLY A 419 0.58 -42.07 -6.00
N SER A 420 1.29 -42.15 -7.12
CA SER A 420 2.39 -43.09 -7.38
C SER A 420 3.78 -42.59 -6.95
N SER A 421 3.88 -41.33 -6.50
CA SER A 421 5.16 -40.73 -6.07
C SER A 421 5.46 -40.98 -4.59
N ASP A 422 6.74 -40.96 -4.23
CA ASP A 422 7.21 -41.08 -2.83
C ASP A 422 6.87 -39.85 -1.96
N THR A 423 6.49 -38.73 -2.58
CA THR A 423 6.10 -37.49 -1.90
C THR A 423 4.86 -36.89 -2.55
N ARG A 424 3.70 -37.11 -1.94
CA ARG A 424 2.41 -36.62 -2.44
C ARG A 424 2.24 -35.14 -2.18
N LEU A 425 1.39 -34.52 -3.00
CA LEU A 425 1.01 -33.12 -2.87
C LEU A 425 0.45 -32.77 -1.47
N THR A 426 -0.27 -33.70 -0.86
CA THR A 426 -0.93 -33.54 0.45
C THR A 426 -0.09 -34.03 1.63
N ASP A 427 1.14 -34.48 1.40
CA ASP A 427 1.99 -34.98 2.46
C ASP A 427 2.41 -33.89 3.46
N SER A 428 2.72 -34.33 4.68
CA SER A 428 3.25 -33.46 5.71
C SER A 428 4.60 -32.87 5.29
N GLY A 429 4.82 -31.59 5.55
CA GLY A 429 6.08 -30.92 5.22
C GLY A 429 7.30 -31.62 5.83
N PRO A 430 8.47 -31.58 5.16
CA PRO A 430 9.65 -32.35 5.56
C PRO A 430 10.19 -31.94 6.93
N ARG A 431 10.92 -32.86 7.59
CA ARG A 431 11.64 -32.54 8.83
C ARG A 431 12.60 -31.36 8.58
N GLY A 432 12.65 -30.42 9.53
CA GLY A 432 13.47 -29.23 9.40
C GLY A 432 12.96 -28.18 8.40
N LYS A 433 11.70 -28.29 7.90
CA LYS A 433 11.08 -27.30 6.99
C LYS A 433 11.31 -25.86 7.45
N TRP A 434 11.17 -25.55 8.74
CA TRP A 434 11.41 -24.21 9.28
C TRP A 434 12.83 -23.69 9.05
N ASN A 435 13.86 -24.46 9.37
CA ASN A 435 15.25 -24.03 9.18
C ASN A 435 15.58 -23.85 7.71
N ARG A 436 15.04 -24.71 6.84
CA ARG A 436 15.15 -24.55 5.39
C ARG A 436 14.45 -23.26 4.94
N LEU A 437 13.23 -23.02 5.41
CA LEU A 437 12.43 -21.85 5.07
C LEU A 437 13.10 -20.54 5.52
N MET A 438 13.65 -20.47 6.73
CA MET A 438 14.34 -19.26 7.21
C MET A 438 15.53 -18.85 6.33
N ASN A 439 16.14 -19.81 5.63
CA ASN A 439 17.21 -19.59 4.66
C ASN A 439 16.72 -19.51 3.20
N ALA A 440 15.46 -19.85 2.96
CA ALA A 440 14.83 -19.84 1.65
C ALA A 440 14.70 -18.41 1.11
N ARG A 441 14.73 -18.28 -0.22
CA ARG A 441 14.63 -16.99 -0.89
C ARG A 441 13.46 -16.95 -1.85
N ILE A 442 12.85 -15.78 -1.95
CA ILE A 442 11.96 -15.40 -3.05
C ILE A 442 12.84 -14.59 -4.01
N SER A 443 12.98 -15.05 -5.24
CA SER A 443 13.89 -14.44 -6.23
C SER A 443 13.40 -13.07 -6.70
N ARG A 444 12.08 -12.92 -6.85
CA ARG A 444 11.39 -11.67 -7.17
C ARG A 444 9.89 -11.83 -6.89
N PHE A 445 9.17 -10.71 -6.89
CA PHE A 445 7.73 -10.70 -7.06
C PHE A 445 7.40 -10.27 -8.49
N GLU A 446 6.50 -10.99 -9.15
CA GLU A 446 5.89 -10.49 -10.38
C GLU A 446 4.94 -9.37 -10.01
N LEU A 447 5.09 -8.22 -10.68
CA LEU A 447 4.36 -7.01 -10.36
C LEU A 447 3.28 -6.75 -11.41
N PRO A 448 2.07 -6.32 -10.99
CA PRO A 448 1.05 -5.88 -11.93
C PRO A 448 1.55 -4.74 -12.83
N ALA A 449 0.94 -4.59 -14.01
CA ALA A 449 1.33 -3.53 -14.96
C ALA A 449 1.32 -2.11 -14.35
N GLU A 450 0.45 -1.87 -13.37
CA GLU A 450 0.31 -0.58 -12.67
C GLU A 450 1.51 -0.23 -11.77
N TRP A 451 2.26 -1.23 -11.32
CA TRP A 451 3.47 -1.06 -10.51
C TRP A 451 4.72 -0.80 -11.35
N ASN A 452 4.66 -1.10 -12.65
CA ASN A 452 5.79 -0.96 -13.56
C ASN A 452 5.86 0.48 -14.09
N GLN A 453 6.98 1.17 -13.82
CA GLN A 453 7.28 2.45 -14.45
C GLN A 453 7.71 2.26 -15.92
N PRO A 454 7.23 3.07 -16.87
CA PRO A 454 8.08 3.53 -17.96
C PRO A 454 9.08 4.53 -17.37
N SER A 455 10.31 4.12 -17.09
CA SER A 455 11.33 5.10 -16.69
C SER A 455 11.68 5.98 -17.90
N VAL A 456 11.63 7.30 -17.72
CA VAL A 456 12.03 8.29 -18.74
C VAL A 456 13.49 8.08 -19.17
N GLU A 457 14.32 7.49 -18.32
CA GLU A 457 15.68 7.06 -18.67
C GLU A 457 15.72 5.80 -19.55
N ALA A 458 14.81 4.84 -19.37
CA ALA A 458 14.68 3.70 -20.28
C ALA A 458 14.09 4.14 -21.62
N GLU A 459 13.23 5.16 -21.67
CA GLU A 459 12.75 5.75 -22.92
C GLU A 459 13.84 6.54 -23.64
N LYS A 460 14.65 7.34 -22.92
CA LYS A 460 15.82 8.02 -23.51
C LYS A 460 16.88 7.04 -23.98
N LYS A 461 17.15 5.96 -23.23
CA LYS A 461 18.03 4.87 -23.68
C LYS A 461 17.44 4.14 -24.88
N LYS A 462 16.14 3.81 -24.89
CA LYS A 462 15.45 3.19 -26.03
C LYS A 462 15.46 4.10 -27.28
N GLN A 463 15.31 5.41 -27.15
CA GLN A 463 15.39 6.35 -28.28
C GLN A 463 16.83 6.51 -28.81
N GLN A 464 17.85 6.41 -27.95
CA GLN A 464 19.26 6.42 -28.37
C GLN A 464 19.72 5.08 -28.97
N THR A 465 19.27 3.92 -28.47
CA THR A 465 19.54 2.62 -29.10
C THR A 465 18.69 2.37 -30.35
N ALA A 466 17.46 2.90 -30.44
CA ALA A 466 16.63 2.81 -31.66
C ALA A 466 17.22 3.59 -32.84
N LYS A 467 18.06 4.61 -32.60
CA LYS A 467 18.83 5.28 -33.67
C LYS A 467 20.11 4.56 -34.08
N ARG A 468 20.54 3.50 -33.35
CA ARG A 468 21.81 2.79 -33.61
C ARG A 468 21.71 1.28 -33.81
N GLN A 469 20.53 0.69 -33.69
CA GLN A 469 20.32 -0.72 -34.02
C GLN A 469 19.51 -0.85 -35.31
N LYS A 470 20.14 -1.38 -36.36
CA LYS A 470 19.43 -1.97 -37.51
C LYS A 470 18.37 -2.91 -36.94
N LYS A 471 17.09 -2.67 -37.27
CA LYS A 471 15.95 -3.54 -36.94
C LYS A 471 16.34 -5.00 -37.24
N PRO A 472 16.34 -5.93 -36.27
CA PRO A 472 16.19 -7.33 -36.61
C PRO A 472 14.76 -7.49 -37.14
N LYS A 473 14.61 -8.14 -38.31
CA LYS A 473 13.30 -8.43 -38.89
C LYS A 473 12.52 -9.30 -37.89
N THR A 474 11.46 -8.75 -37.30
CA THR A 474 10.45 -9.54 -36.61
C THR A 474 9.85 -10.51 -37.64
N GLN A 475 10.08 -11.81 -37.48
CA GLN A 475 9.45 -12.81 -38.35
C GLN A 475 7.95 -12.80 -38.08
N VAL A 476 7.18 -12.31 -39.07
CA VAL A 476 5.72 -12.26 -39.05
C VAL A 476 5.20 -13.70 -39.01
N ALA A 477 4.36 -14.02 -38.02
CA ALA A 477 3.70 -15.32 -37.88
C ALA A 477 2.96 -15.71 -39.17
N LEU A 478 3.13 -16.95 -39.65
CA LEU A 478 2.44 -17.43 -40.85
C LEU A 478 0.94 -17.50 -40.59
N ALA A 479 0.14 -16.91 -41.47
CA ALA A 479 -1.31 -17.03 -41.39
C ALA A 479 -1.75 -18.45 -41.80
N GLY A 480 -2.84 -18.95 -41.21
CA GLY A 480 -3.38 -20.28 -41.52
C GLY A 480 -3.69 -20.49 -43.01
N GLU A 481 -4.18 -19.44 -43.67
CA GLU A 481 -4.46 -19.44 -45.11
C GLU A 481 -3.18 -19.54 -45.96
N GLU A 482 -2.09 -18.89 -45.53
CA GLU A 482 -0.79 -18.97 -46.21
C GLU A 482 -0.23 -20.40 -46.12
N ILE A 483 -0.31 -21.01 -44.94
CA ILE A 483 0.10 -22.41 -44.72
C ILE A 483 -0.69 -23.35 -45.64
N MET A 484 -2.01 -23.16 -45.72
CA MET A 484 -2.88 -23.97 -46.59
C MET A 484 -2.52 -23.80 -48.08
N SER A 485 -2.28 -22.55 -48.51
CA SER A 485 -1.93 -22.24 -49.90
C SER A 485 -0.57 -22.85 -50.30
N LEU A 486 0.43 -22.73 -49.43
CA LEU A 486 1.78 -23.26 -49.66
C LEU A 486 1.78 -24.78 -49.65
N ARG A 487 1.09 -25.40 -48.69
CA ARG A 487 0.94 -26.85 -48.64
C ARG A 487 0.33 -27.39 -49.93
N LYS A 488 -0.75 -26.76 -50.42
CA LYS A 488 -1.39 -27.15 -51.70
C LYS A 488 -0.47 -26.92 -52.90
N SER A 489 0.28 -25.82 -52.94
CA SER A 489 1.22 -25.54 -54.03
C SER A 489 2.39 -26.53 -54.10
N LEU A 490 2.79 -27.09 -52.96
CA LEU A 490 3.82 -28.12 -52.84
C LEU A 490 3.26 -29.55 -52.99
N GLY A 491 1.95 -29.70 -53.21
CA GLY A 491 1.31 -31.00 -53.42
C GLY A 491 1.13 -31.84 -52.15
N PHE A 492 1.37 -31.29 -50.97
CA PHE A 492 1.25 -32.04 -49.70
C PHE A 492 -0.21 -32.16 -49.23
N SER A 493 -0.58 -33.35 -48.78
CA SER A 493 -1.78 -33.56 -47.96
C SER A 493 -1.57 -33.03 -46.54
N GLN A 494 -2.65 -32.74 -45.81
CA GLN A 494 -2.56 -32.35 -44.39
C GLN A 494 -1.84 -33.41 -43.54
N ARG A 495 -1.97 -34.69 -43.91
CA ARG A 495 -1.34 -35.81 -43.21
C ARG A 495 0.17 -35.87 -43.45
N GLU A 496 0.62 -35.60 -44.67
CA GLU A 496 2.05 -35.55 -45.00
C GLU A 496 2.74 -34.36 -44.31
N LEU A 497 2.13 -33.17 -44.30
CA LEU A 497 2.66 -32.02 -43.57
C LEU A 497 2.74 -32.31 -42.06
N ALA A 498 1.71 -32.95 -41.51
CA ALA A 498 1.69 -33.39 -40.11
C ALA A 498 2.85 -34.36 -39.79
N GLN A 499 3.10 -35.34 -40.67
CA GLN A 499 4.20 -36.29 -40.51
C GLN A 499 5.58 -35.61 -40.58
N MET A 500 5.79 -34.66 -41.49
CA MET A 500 7.06 -33.93 -41.62
C MET A 500 7.32 -32.96 -40.45
N THR A 501 6.27 -32.48 -39.80
CA THR A 501 6.35 -31.60 -38.62
C THR A 501 6.29 -32.34 -37.28
N GLY A 502 6.08 -33.67 -37.28
CA GLY A 502 5.90 -34.44 -36.05
C GLY A 502 4.61 -34.10 -35.28
N LYS A 503 3.57 -33.63 -35.97
CA LYS A 503 2.28 -33.23 -35.40
C LYS A 503 1.14 -34.13 -35.89
N SER A 504 -0.05 -33.97 -35.33
CA SER A 504 -1.26 -34.68 -35.79
C SER A 504 -1.90 -33.98 -37.00
N GLN A 505 -2.64 -34.73 -37.81
CA GLN A 505 -3.40 -34.16 -38.94
C GLN A 505 -4.42 -33.12 -38.47
N SER A 506 -5.07 -33.34 -37.33
CA SER A 506 -6.02 -32.40 -36.73
C SER A 506 -5.36 -31.07 -36.35
N TRP A 507 -4.12 -31.11 -35.85
CA TRP A 507 -3.34 -29.91 -35.50
C TRP A 507 -3.07 -29.03 -36.73
N ILE A 508 -2.68 -29.63 -37.87
CA ILE A 508 -2.49 -28.89 -39.14
C ILE A 508 -3.81 -28.28 -39.62
N ARG A 509 -4.91 -29.05 -39.60
CA ARG A 509 -6.24 -28.57 -39.99
C ARG A 509 -6.68 -27.37 -39.14
N ASP A 510 -6.49 -27.44 -37.83
CA ASP A 510 -6.96 -26.41 -36.91
C ASP A 510 -6.15 -25.11 -37.04
N ILE A 511 -4.86 -25.20 -37.40
CA ILE A 511 -4.03 -24.03 -37.77
C ILE A 511 -4.44 -23.44 -39.10
N GLU A 512 -4.66 -24.27 -40.13
CA GLU A 512 -5.09 -23.83 -41.46
C GLU A 512 -6.43 -23.09 -41.43
N HIS A 513 -7.33 -23.50 -40.53
CA HIS A 513 -8.61 -22.83 -40.28
C HIS A 513 -8.54 -21.70 -39.24
N GLY A 514 -7.35 -21.35 -38.75
CA GLY A 514 -7.14 -20.23 -37.85
C GLY A 514 -7.73 -20.40 -36.45
N ARG A 515 -7.99 -21.64 -36.00
CA ARG A 515 -8.56 -21.92 -34.67
C ARG A 515 -7.57 -21.59 -33.54
N PHE A 516 -6.28 -21.66 -33.80
CA PHE A 516 -5.21 -21.19 -32.92
C PHE A 516 -3.94 -20.90 -33.74
N GLN A 517 -2.96 -20.21 -33.13
CA GLN A 517 -1.66 -19.95 -33.74
C GLN A 517 -0.60 -20.89 -33.17
N ALA A 518 0.24 -21.46 -34.05
CA ALA A 518 1.40 -22.24 -33.64
C ALA A 518 2.39 -21.36 -32.84
N ASN A 519 3.05 -21.96 -31.84
CA ASN A 519 4.11 -21.29 -31.07
C ASN A 519 5.35 -21.01 -31.96
N LEU A 520 6.33 -20.28 -31.42
CA LEU A 520 7.49 -19.84 -32.21
C LEU A 520 8.33 -20.99 -32.78
N GLU A 521 8.47 -22.09 -32.04
CA GLU A 521 9.22 -23.28 -32.46
C GLU A 521 8.51 -24.01 -33.60
N ASP A 522 7.21 -24.23 -33.46
CA ASP A 522 6.37 -24.91 -34.44
C ASP A 522 6.21 -24.07 -35.73
N GLN A 523 6.19 -22.73 -35.62
CA GLN A 523 6.22 -21.85 -36.79
C GLN A 523 7.55 -21.90 -37.55
N ALA A 524 8.68 -22.03 -36.84
CA ALA A 524 9.97 -22.20 -37.48
C ALA A 524 10.04 -23.54 -38.23
N LEU A 525 9.49 -24.60 -37.63
CA LEU A 525 9.40 -25.91 -38.25
C LEU A 525 8.49 -25.90 -39.49
N LEU A 526 7.32 -25.27 -39.41
CA LEU A 526 6.41 -25.09 -40.55
C LEU A 526 7.08 -24.31 -41.69
N ARG A 527 7.79 -23.21 -41.40
CA ARG A 527 8.55 -22.47 -42.43
C ARG A 527 9.61 -23.33 -43.09
N LYS A 528 10.35 -24.13 -42.32
CA LYS A 528 11.38 -25.03 -42.85
C LYS A 528 10.79 -26.09 -43.79
N VAL A 529 9.68 -26.72 -43.39
CA VAL A 529 9.02 -27.76 -44.18
C VAL A 529 8.31 -27.18 -45.43
N LEU A 530 7.78 -25.97 -45.33
CA LEU A 530 7.12 -25.26 -46.43
C LEU A 530 8.08 -24.46 -47.32
N GLY A 531 9.39 -24.57 -47.13
CA GLY A 531 10.40 -23.93 -47.99
C GLY A 531 10.53 -22.41 -47.84
N LEU A 532 10.15 -21.86 -46.69
CA LEU A 532 10.18 -20.42 -46.36
C LEU A 532 11.36 -20.01 -45.45
N ALA A 533 12.24 -20.94 -45.10
CA ALA A 533 13.33 -20.75 -44.15
C ALA A 533 14.68 -20.43 -44.83
#